data_AF-A0A418M4W6-F1
#
_entry.id   AF-A0A418M4W6-F1
#
_cell.length_a   1.000
_cell.length_b   1.000
_cell.length_c   1.000
_cell.angle_alpha   90.00
_cell.angle_beta   90.00
_cell.angle_gamma   90.00
#
_symmetry.space_group_name_H-M   'P 1'
#
loop_
_entity.id
_entity.type
_entity.pdbx_description
1 polymer ?
#
loop_
_entity_poly.entity_id
_entity_poly.type
_entity_poly.pdbx_seq_one_letter_code
_entity_poly.pdbx_strand_id
1 'polypeptide(L)'
;MSMQVQPKPGMSVPTRIGSVTWNQAIWGLGIWLALFAIGSLFVSNPFWMEKSAAVDPNYAHVMYLHGLLVGLAALIVLVACEVFKLHSNGVRVFSLASALLSTLIVSLGGIFDATLQVHWVWLILHVIGFFLLDAVFIAMLVGFFLELKYPSETTHSMPFWLAIIAGFSLEFAALMGHLAGWILSFGDHPALLGAWASLVGEKLGDFDANLITSHSHEIVVAVLALLVAVVAQRFGYLSLQAGAKALAQVGGWFVMAGTVLMTVIYVVGGITAAEPPALFTFGPGGVNGLAGDDLVTGVGVMIGGLLLMLGLILNKSDKGNSLESPSSRYTLVAVAWSWLLLVATVVLAGYYIEFNEVYFGVGDPHAPGAAADAVFTFAHQDFAFYMLPALMAILLITNLVLHNKEKTIAWGAISGSLITFIGVLAYVFADPKPLYSVGYVISAIGVAVMFVTLLVFLQGLWKVIAKEA
;
A
#
# COMPACT_ATOMS: atom_id res chain seq x y z
N MET A 1 1.52 17.47 39.35
CA MET A 1 1.92 16.08 39.61
C MET A 1 2.94 15.67 38.56
N SER A 2 4.22 15.55 38.92
CA SER A 2 5.23 15.05 37.98
C SER A 2 5.07 13.54 37.86
N MET A 3 4.61 13.06 36.71
CA MET A 3 4.70 11.62 36.40
C MET A 3 6.18 11.26 36.35
N GLN A 4 6.62 10.44 37.30
CA GLN A 4 7.93 9.81 37.23
C GLN A 4 7.94 8.91 35.99
N VAL A 5 8.69 9.33 34.97
CA VAL A 5 8.99 8.53 33.79
C VAL A 5 9.79 7.32 34.28
N GLN A 6 9.18 6.14 34.28
CA GLN A 6 9.93 4.92 34.56
C GLN A 6 11.00 4.73 33.49
N PRO A 7 12.23 4.32 33.87
CA PRO A 7 13.29 4.07 32.91
C PRO A 7 12.86 2.95 31.95
N LYS A 8 13.02 3.23 30.66
CA LYS A 8 12.80 2.32 29.53
C LYS A 8 13.50 0.97 29.80
N PRO A 9 12.84 -0.19 29.57
CA PRO A 9 13.53 -1.48 29.59
C PRO A 9 14.75 -1.43 28.66
N GLY A 10 15.81 -2.16 29.03
CA GLY A 10 17.13 -2.11 28.39
C GLY A 10 17.12 -2.26 26.86
N MET A 11 18.23 -1.85 26.23
CA MET A 11 18.43 -1.77 24.77
C MET A 11 17.70 -2.88 24.00
N SER A 12 16.92 -2.49 22.99
CA SER A 12 16.20 -3.40 22.11
C SER A 12 17.17 -4.44 21.55
N VAL A 13 16.95 -5.71 21.90
CA VAL A 13 17.72 -6.81 21.33
C VAL A 13 17.45 -6.83 19.81
N PRO A 14 18.47 -7.01 18.96
CA PRO A 14 18.25 -7.18 17.52
C PRO A 14 17.24 -8.30 17.27
N THR A 15 16.19 -8.03 16.50
CA THR A 15 15.19 -9.07 16.18
C THR A 15 15.85 -10.17 15.37
N ARG A 16 15.72 -11.41 15.85
CA ARG A 16 16.24 -12.60 15.19
C ARG A 16 15.28 -13.78 15.35
N ILE A 17 15.22 -14.66 14.36
CA ILE A 17 14.53 -15.96 14.42
C ILE A 17 15.61 -17.04 14.35
N GLY A 18 15.96 -17.64 15.48
CA GLY A 18 17.10 -18.56 15.55
C GLY A 18 18.39 -17.86 15.12
N SER A 19 18.99 -18.32 14.02
CA SER A 19 20.18 -17.72 13.40
C SER A 19 19.88 -16.62 12.38
N VAL A 20 18.62 -16.42 11.99
CA VAL A 20 18.23 -15.46 10.94
C VAL A 20 18.05 -14.06 11.54
N THR A 21 18.83 -13.09 11.07
CA THR A 21 18.71 -11.68 11.45
C THR A 21 17.57 -10.97 10.70
N TRP A 22 17.08 -9.86 11.24
CA TRP A 22 16.10 -9.01 10.54
C TRP A 22 16.60 -8.61 9.14
N ASN A 23 17.86 -8.22 9.00
CA ASN A 23 18.45 -7.86 7.70
C ASN A 23 18.42 -9.03 6.70
N GLN A 24 18.77 -10.24 7.15
CA GLN A 24 18.69 -11.46 6.34
C GLN A 24 17.25 -11.75 5.90
N ALA A 25 16.28 -11.60 6.80
CA ALA A 25 14.87 -11.80 6.50
C ALA A 25 14.36 -10.79 5.45
N ILE A 26 14.64 -9.50 5.62
CA ILE A 26 14.25 -8.45 4.67
C ILE A 26 14.92 -8.66 3.30
N TRP A 27 16.17 -9.13 3.27
CA TRP A 27 16.85 -9.45 2.02
C TRP A 27 16.25 -10.65 1.30
N GLY A 28 15.98 -11.74 2.03
CA GLY A 28 15.31 -12.91 1.47
C GLY A 28 13.92 -12.57 0.93
N LEU A 29 13.14 -11.81 1.70
CA LEU A 29 11.83 -11.30 1.28
C LEU A 29 11.94 -10.38 0.06
N GLY A 30 12.92 -9.48 0.04
CA GLY A 30 13.17 -8.58 -1.08
C GLY A 30 13.53 -9.34 -2.38
N ILE A 31 14.34 -10.39 -2.30
CA ILE A 31 14.62 -11.26 -3.45
C ILE A 31 13.36 -11.98 -3.90
N TRP A 32 12.62 -12.55 -2.95
CA TRP A 32 11.38 -13.28 -3.26
C TRP A 32 10.39 -12.39 -4.00
N LEU A 33 10.11 -11.19 -3.48
CA LEU A 33 9.23 -10.21 -4.09
C LEU A 33 9.76 -9.72 -5.45
N ALA A 34 11.08 -9.55 -5.60
CA ALA A 34 11.67 -9.19 -6.89
C ALA A 34 11.47 -10.28 -7.94
N LEU A 35 11.67 -11.55 -7.58
CA LEU A 35 11.43 -12.68 -8.49
C LEU A 35 9.95 -12.77 -8.88
N PHE A 36 9.06 -12.56 -7.91
CA PHE A 36 7.63 -12.61 -8.12
C PHE A 36 7.14 -11.43 -9.01
N ALA A 37 7.69 -10.24 -8.82
CA ALA A 37 7.45 -9.08 -9.68
C ALA A 37 8.02 -9.24 -11.10
N ILE A 38 9.07 -10.05 -11.30
CA ILE A 38 9.52 -10.43 -12.65
C ILE A 38 8.54 -11.43 -13.27
N GLY A 39 8.06 -12.39 -12.47
CA GLY A 39 7.09 -13.38 -12.92
C GLY A 39 5.75 -12.77 -13.33
N SER A 40 5.33 -11.67 -12.69
CA SER A 40 4.09 -10.95 -13.06
C SER A 40 4.12 -10.42 -14.49
N LEU A 41 5.30 -10.13 -15.06
CA LEU A 41 5.45 -9.74 -16.49
C LEU A 41 4.97 -10.83 -17.46
N PHE A 42 4.92 -12.08 -17.00
CA PHE A 42 4.53 -13.25 -17.80
C PHE A 42 3.17 -13.82 -17.39
N VAL A 43 2.75 -13.60 -16.13
CA VAL A 43 1.52 -14.19 -15.57
C VAL A 43 0.39 -13.18 -15.44
N SER A 44 0.67 -11.95 -15.03
CA SER A 44 -0.35 -10.94 -14.72
C SER A 44 0.04 -9.60 -15.37
N ASN A 45 0.41 -9.64 -16.65
CA ASN A 45 0.78 -8.43 -17.40
C ASN A 45 -0.49 -7.76 -17.92
N PRO A 46 -0.90 -6.61 -17.35
CA PRO A 46 -2.20 -6.03 -17.65
C PRO A 46 -2.28 -5.58 -19.11
N PHE A 47 -1.17 -5.10 -19.67
CA PHE A 47 -1.12 -4.58 -21.04
C PHE A 47 -1.38 -5.63 -22.12
N TRP A 48 -1.22 -6.93 -21.81
CA TRP A 48 -1.51 -8.03 -22.74
C TRP A 48 -2.85 -8.71 -22.50
N MET A 49 -3.28 -8.74 -21.24
CA MET A 49 -4.28 -9.69 -20.77
C MET A 49 -5.66 -9.06 -20.60
N GLU A 50 -5.74 -7.77 -20.30
CA GLU A 50 -6.98 -7.08 -19.95
C GLU A 50 -7.16 -5.88 -20.90
N LYS A 51 -7.99 -6.03 -21.93
CA LYS A 51 -8.09 -5.06 -23.04
C LYS A 51 -9.16 -3.99 -22.84
N SER A 52 -9.94 -4.08 -21.77
CA SER A 52 -11.00 -3.13 -21.42
C SER A 52 -11.17 -3.11 -19.90
N ALA A 53 -11.54 -1.95 -19.36
CA ALA A 53 -11.84 -1.75 -17.94
C ALA A 53 -13.09 -2.54 -17.46
N ALA A 54 -13.95 -3.00 -18.38
CA ALA A 54 -15.11 -3.84 -18.06
C ALA A 54 -14.86 -5.35 -18.15
N VAL A 55 -13.63 -5.80 -18.40
CA VAL A 55 -13.32 -7.24 -18.39
C VAL A 55 -13.18 -7.70 -16.95
N ASP A 56 -13.95 -8.74 -16.57
CA ASP A 56 -13.82 -9.36 -15.26
C ASP A 56 -12.36 -9.76 -15.00
N PRO A 57 -11.79 -9.41 -13.83
CA PRO A 57 -10.43 -9.76 -13.49
C PRO A 57 -10.21 -11.27 -13.59
N ASN A 58 -9.13 -11.69 -14.24
CA ASN A 58 -8.80 -13.11 -14.30
C ASN A 58 -8.38 -13.58 -12.90
N TYR A 59 -9.10 -14.56 -12.35
CA TYR A 59 -8.83 -15.11 -11.00
C TYR A 59 -7.36 -15.47 -10.79
N ALA A 60 -6.72 -16.16 -11.75
CA ALA A 60 -5.32 -16.55 -11.63
C ALA A 60 -4.39 -15.34 -11.54
N HIS A 61 -4.66 -14.28 -12.29
CA HIS A 61 -3.85 -13.07 -12.27
C HIS A 61 -4.02 -12.33 -10.94
N VAL A 62 -5.26 -12.24 -10.44
CA VAL A 62 -5.56 -11.62 -9.15
C VAL A 62 -4.90 -12.39 -8.01
N MET A 63 -5.01 -13.72 -7.99
CA MET A 63 -4.39 -14.57 -6.97
C MET A 63 -2.86 -14.53 -7.05
N TYR A 64 -2.29 -14.50 -8.24
CA TYR A 64 -0.85 -14.27 -8.41
C TYR A 64 -0.46 -12.93 -7.79
N LEU A 65 -1.13 -11.85 -8.19
CA LEU A 65 -0.87 -10.50 -7.67
C LEU A 65 -1.00 -10.42 -6.13
N HIS A 66 -1.95 -11.12 -5.51
CA HIS A 66 -2.06 -11.22 -4.04
C HIS A 66 -0.77 -11.73 -3.40
N GLY A 67 -0.09 -12.71 -4.00
CA GLY A 67 1.23 -13.19 -3.56
C GLY A 67 2.27 -12.08 -3.41
N LEU A 68 2.26 -11.12 -4.33
CA LEU A 68 3.13 -9.93 -4.27
C LEU A 68 2.66 -8.92 -3.24
N LEU A 69 1.36 -8.58 -3.24
CA LEU A 69 0.80 -7.51 -2.41
C LEU A 69 0.79 -7.85 -0.93
N VAL A 70 0.49 -9.10 -0.57
CA VAL A 70 0.58 -9.59 0.81
C VAL A 70 2.00 -9.42 1.35
N GLY A 71 3.01 -9.79 0.56
CA GLY A 71 4.40 -9.65 1.00
C GLY A 71 4.85 -8.20 1.11
N LEU A 72 4.32 -7.31 0.25
CA LEU A 72 4.54 -5.87 0.39
C LEU A 72 3.88 -5.31 1.67
N ALA A 73 2.62 -5.65 1.96
CA ALA A 73 1.93 -5.23 3.18
C ALA A 73 2.67 -5.74 4.43
N ALA A 74 3.08 -7.02 4.43
CA ALA A 74 3.87 -7.61 5.49
C ALA A 74 5.19 -6.87 5.69
N LEU A 75 5.90 -6.54 4.60
CA LEU A 75 7.14 -5.76 4.65
C LEU A 75 6.93 -4.37 5.28
N ILE A 76 5.86 -3.66 4.89
CA ILE A 76 5.55 -2.33 5.44
C ILE A 76 5.27 -2.41 6.94
N VAL A 77 4.56 -3.44 7.41
CA VAL A 77 4.33 -3.67 8.84
C VAL A 77 5.62 -4.00 9.59
N LEU A 78 6.53 -4.80 9.01
CA LEU A 78 7.84 -5.03 9.61
C LEU A 78 8.67 -3.75 9.73
N VAL A 79 8.62 -2.89 8.70
CA VAL A 79 9.26 -1.57 8.73
C VAL A 79 8.61 -0.69 9.80
N ALA A 80 7.28 -0.71 9.96
CA ALA A 80 6.59 0.01 11.01
C ALA A 80 7.05 -0.43 12.40
N CYS A 81 7.07 -1.74 12.66
CA CYS A 81 7.56 -2.30 13.92
C CYS A 81 8.99 -1.82 14.26
N GLU A 82 9.87 -1.71 13.26
CA GLU A 82 11.25 -1.25 13.44
C GLU A 82 11.35 0.26 13.63
N VAL A 83 10.65 1.06 12.82
CA VAL A 83 10.67 2.53 12.88
C VAL A 83 10.08 3.04 14.19
N PHE A 84 9.00 2.43 14.67
CA PHE A 84 8.39 2.77 15.96
C PHE A 84 9.11 2.12 17.15
N LYS A 85 10.07 1.21 16.90
CA LYS A 85 10.89 0.53 17.92
C LYS A 85 10.04 -0.15 19.01
N LEU A 86 9.04 -0.92 18.61
CA LEU A 86 8.17 -1.65 19.54
C LEU A 86 9.01 -2.52 20.48
N HIS A 87 8.84 -2.43 21.81
CA HIS A 87 9.74 -3.07 22.78
C HIS A 87 9.52 -4.57 22.94
N SER A 88 8.31 -5.05 22.61
CA SER A 88 7.98 -6.47 22.79
C SER A 88 8.75 -7.32 21.77
N ASN A 89 9.82 -7.96 22.24
CA ASN A 89 10.58 -8.92 21.43
C ASN A 89 9.67 -10.06 20.91
N GLY A 90 8.68 -10.48 21.70
CA GLY A 90 7.71 -11.49 21.27
C GLY A 90 6.91 -11.03 20.04
N VAL A 91 6.40 -9.79 20.07
CA VAL A 91 5.69 -9.19 18.92
C VAL A 91 6.61 -9.09 17.70
N ARG A 92 7.84 -8.59 17.87
CA ARG A 92 8.78 -8.42 16.74
C ARG A 92 9.17 -9.75 16.10
N VAL A 93 9.49 -10.78 16.90
CA VAL A 93 9.88 -12.10 16.41
C VAL A 93 8.69 -12.81 15.76
N PHE A 94 7.51 -12.75 16.39
CA PHE A 94 6.29 -13.31 15.81
C PHE A 94 5.95 -12.64 14.48
N SER A 95 5.93 -11.31 14.44
CA SER A 95 5.63 -10.55 13.21
C SER A 95 6.61 -10.90 12.10
N LEU A 96 7.91 -11.00 12.41
CA LEU A 96 8.93 -11.39 11.43
C LEU A 96 8.69 -12.80 10.88
N ALA A 97 8.41 -13.78 11.75
CA ALA A 97 8.20 -15.16 11.34
C ALA A 97 6.93 -15.32 10.50
N SER A 98 5.83 -14.73 10.98
CA SER A 98 4.53 -14.76 10.31
C SER A 98 4.54 -14.00 9.00
N ALA A 99 5.26 -12.87 8.89
CA ALA A 99 5.41 -12.13 7.63
C ALA A 99 6.14 -12.94 6.56
N LEU A 100 7.25 -13.60 6.92
CA LEU A 100 8.00 -14.47 6.02
C LEU A 100 7.15 -15.65 5.56
N LEU A 101 6.48 -16.31 6.52
CA LEU A 101 5.66 -17.49 6.24
C LEU A 101 4.43 -17.13 5.40
N SER A 102 3.72 -16.05 5.76
CA SER A 102 2.59 -15.51 5.01
C SER A 102 2.98 -15.22 3.57
N THR A 103 4.05 -14.44 3.35
CA THR A 103 4.49 -14.09 1.99
C THR A 103 4.78 -15.34 1.16
N LEU A 104 5.54 -16.28 1.72
CA LEU A 104 5.91 -17.51 1.02
C LEU A 104 4.69 -18.36 0.68
N ILE A 105 3.81 -18.58 1.66
CA ILE A 105 2.63 -19.44 1.51
C ILE A 105 1.61 -18.81 0.55
N VAL A 106 1.30 -17.52 0.68
CA VAL A 106 0.39 -16.82 -0.25
C VAL A 106 0.98 -16.82 -1.65
N SER A 107 2.28 -16.55 -1.82
CA SER A 107 2.92 -16.59 -3.14
C SER A 107 2.85 -17.98 -3.79
N LEU A 108 3.08 -19.06 -3.02
CA LEU A 108 2.93 -20.42 -3.52
C LEU A 108 1.46 -20.74 -3.84
N GLY A 109 0.54 -20.32 -2.96
CA GLY A 109 -0.91 -20.38 -3.19
C GLY A 109 -1.27 -19.72 -4.51
N GLY A 110 -0.95 -18.44 -4.70
CA GLY A 110 -1.27 -17.67 -5.90
C GLY A 110 -0.65 -18.18 -7.21
N ILE A 111 0.42 -19.00 -7.16
CA ILE A 111 0.94 -19.68 -8.36
C ILE A 111 0.04 -20.85 -8.78
N PHE A 112 -0.49 -21.61 -7.81
CA PHE A 112 -1.14 -22.89 -8.07
C PHE A 112 -2.67 -22.87 -7.89
N ASP A 113 -3.18 -21.92 -7.10
CA ASP A 113 -4.60 -21.59 -6.94
C ASP A 113 -5.05 -20.70 -8.10
N ALA A 114 -4.87 -21.21 -9.33
CA ALA A 114 -5.11 -20.48 -10.56
C ALA A 114 -6.55 -20.62 -11.08
N THR A 115 -7.39 -21.42 -10.42
CA THR A 115 -8.76 -21.66 -10.85
C THR A 115 -9.67 -21.86 -9.64
N LEU A 116 -10.93 -21.46 -9.77
CA LEU A 116 -11.98 -21.78 -8.79
C LEU A 116 -12.33 -23.29 -8.73
N GLN A 117 -11.72 -24.14 -9.58
CA GLN A 117 -11.81 -25.59 -9.43
C GLN A 117 -10.93 -26.03 -8.25
N VAL A 118 -11.56 -26.68 -7.27
CA VAL A 118 -10.98 -26.83 -5.94
C VAL A 118 -9.76 -27.75 -5.92
N HIS A 119 -8.57 -27.16 -6.03
CA HIS A 119 -7.33 -27.77 -5.58
C HIS A 119 -7.14 -27.47 -4.09
N TRP A 120 -7.88 -28.19 -3.25
CA TRP A 120 -8.00 -27.95 -1.80
C TRP A 120 -6.68 -27.64 -1.09
N VAL A 121 -5.58 -28.28 -1.48
CA VAL A 121 -4.26 -28.03 -0.88
C VAL A 121 -3.79 -26.60 -1.12
N TRP A 122 -3.89 -26.09 -2.35
CA TRP A 122 -3.41 -24.75 -2.71
C TRP A 122 -4.30 -23.66 -2.12
N LEU A 123 -5.62 -23.85 -2.17
CA LEU A 123 -6.58 -22.96 -1.52
C LEU A 123 -6.34 -22.87 -0.01
N ILE A 124 -6.18 -24.00 0.68
CA ILE A 124 -5.93 -24.02 2.14
C ILE A 124 -4.61 -23.33 2.48
N LEU A 125 -3.56 -23.58 1.69
CA LEU A 125 -2.29 -22.87 1.85
C LEU A 125 -2.52 -21.37 1.71
N HIS A 126 -3.18 -20.93 0.64
CA HIS A 126 -3.48 -19.52 0.40
C HIS A 126 -4.21 -18.86 1.60
N VAL A 127 -5.27 -19.50 2.09
CA VAL A 127 -6.07 -19.05 3.24
C VAL A 127 -5.23 -18.97 4.53
N ILE A 128 -4.40 -19.99 4.82
CA ILE A 128 -3.48 -19.95 5.96
C ILE A 128 -2.52 -18.76 5.83
N GLY A 129 -2.00 -18.51 4.62
CA GLY A 129 -1.14 -17.38 4.33
C GLY A 129 -1.80 -16.03 4.62
N PHE A 130 -3.07 -15.85 4.25
CA PHE A 130 -3.84 -14.64 4.58
C PHE A 130 -4.05 -14.48 6.09
N PHE A 131 -4.48 -15.53 6.80
CA PHE A 131 -4.64 -15.45 8.27
C PHE A 131 -3.32 -15.16 9.01
N LEU A 132 -2.18 -15.61 8.46
CA LEU A 132 -0.88 -15.24 9.00
C LEU A 132 -0.58 -13.75 8.81
N LEU A 133 -1.04 -13.12 7.73
CA LEU A 133 -0.93 -11.67 7.53
C LEU A 133 -1.78 -10.92 8.54
N ASP A 134 -3.03 -11.34 8.77
CA ASP A 134 -3.88 -10.76 9.83
C ASP A 134 -3.19 -10.87 11.19
N ALA A 135 -2.60 -12.04 11.48
CA ALA A 135 -1.86 -12.21 12.72
C ALA A 135 -0.67 -11.23 12.84
N VAL A 136 -0.03 -10.85 11.73
CA VAL A 136 1.01 -9.80 11.70
C VAL A 136 0.41 -8.43 12.01
N PHE A 137 -0.75 -8.09 11.44
CA PHE A 137 -1.47 -6.85 11.72
C PHE A 137 -1.90 -6.76 13.20
N ILE A 138 -2.50 -7.83 13.74
CA ILE A 138 -2.90 -7.93 15.15
C ILE A 138 -1.66 -7.82 16.04
N ALA A 139 -0.57 -8.50 15.71
CA ALA A 139 0.65 -8.44 16.49
C ALA A 139 1.24 -7.02 16.52
N MET A 140 1.22 -6.31 15.38
CA MET A 140 1.62 -4.90 15.31
C MET A 140 0.75 -4.03 16.23
N LEU A 141 -0.58 -4.16 16.15
CA LEU A 141 -1.52 -3.43 17.02
C LEU A 141 -1.29 -3.74 18.50
N VAL A 142 -1.15 -5.02 18.87
CA VAL A 142 -0.79 -5.44 20.23
C VAL A 142 0.52 -4.79 20.67
N GLY A 143 1.53 -4.73 19.79
CA GLY A 143 2.77 -4.01 20.03
C GLY A 143 2.55 -2.55 20.36
N PHE A 144 1.78 -1.81 19.55
CA PHE A 144 1.40 -0.42 19.81
C PHE A 144 0.66 -0.25 21.15
N PHE A 145 -0.31 -1.11 21.47
CA PHE A 145 -1.02 -1.04 22.75
C PHE A 145 -0.13 -1.37 23.96
N LEU A 146 0.87 -2.23 23.80
CA LEU A 146 1.87 -2.49 24.84
C LEU A 146 2.77 -1.26 25.06
N GLU A 147 3.08 -0.49 24.02
CA GLU A 147 3.83 0.77 24.15
C GLU A 147 3.09 1.82 24.98
N LEU A 148 1.76 1.84 24.95
CA LEU A 148 0.96 2.76 25.77
C LEU A 148 1.16 2.57 27.29
N LYS A 149 1.65 1.39 27.73
CA LYS A 149 2.01 1.14 29.13
C LYS A 149 3.27 1.89 29.57
N TYR A 150 4.07 2.37 28.61
CA TYR A 150 5.32 3.10 28.84
C TYR A 150 5.29 4.44 28.08
N PRO A 151 4.50 5.43 28.55
CA PRO A 151 4.31 6.70 27.85
C PRO A 151 5.64 7.39 27.50
N SER A 152 5.76 7.83 26.26
CA SER A 152 6.91 8.53 25.70
C SER A 152 6.45 9.61 24.72
N GLU A 153 7.38 10.45 24.23
CA GLU A 153 7.06 11.42 23.17
C GLU A 153 6.49 10.74 21.92
N THR A 154 6.97 9.53 21.60
CA THR A 154 6.46 8.74 20.47
C THR A 154 5.01 8.32 20.69
N THR A 155 4.64 7.80 21.87
CA THR A 155 3.26 7.31 22.12
C THR A 155 2.22 8.43 22.14
N HIS A 156 2.65 9.68 22.33
CA HIS A 156 1.80 10.87 22.25
C HIS A 156 1.87 11.58 20.89
N SER A 157 2.67 11.04 19.95
CA SER A 157 2.86 11.62 18.63
C SER A 157 1.69 11.27 17.71
N MET A 158 1.38 12.17 16.77
CA MET A 158 0.38 11.90 15.73
C MET A 158 0.74 10.68 14.86
N PRO A 159 1.99 10.49 14.40
CA PRO A 159 2.36 9.31 13.62
C PRO A 159 2.05 7.99 14.32
N PHE A 160 2.21 7.92 15.64
CA PHE A 160 1.89 6.72 16.42
C PHE A 160 0.39 6.39 16.40
N TRP A 161 -0.48 7.39 16.59
CA TRP A 161 -1.92 7.20 16.50
C TRP A 161 -2.41 6.92 15.08
N LEU A 162 -1.80 7.58 14.08
CA LEU A 162 -2.07 7.30 12.68
C LEU A 162 -1.73 5.85 12.32
N ALA A 163 -0.60 5.31 12.82
CA ALA A 163 -0.25 3.90 12.61
C ALA A 163 -1.25 2.93 13.26
N ILE A 164 -1.79 3.26 14.45
CA ILE A 164 -2.84 2.46 15.09
C ILE A 164 -4.13 2.48 14.24
N ILE A 165 -4.55 3.67 13.77
CA ILE A 165 -5.74 3.82 12.91
C ILE A 165 -5.57 3.01 11.62
N ALA A 166 -4.42 3.14 10.96
CA ALA A 166 -4.09 2.37 9.77
C ALA A 166 -4.07 0.86 10.04
N GLY A 167 -3.58 0.43 11.20
CA GLY A 167 -3.60 -0.97 11.62
C GLY A 167 -5.01 -1.54 11.76
N PHE A 168 -5.95 -0.81 12.37
CA PHE A 168 -7.35 -1.25 12.43
C PHE A 168 -8.02 -1.26 11.06
N SER A 169 -7.74 -0.26 10.23
CA SER A 169 -8.23 -0.17 8.85
C SER A 169 -7.73 -1.36 8.01
N LEU A 170 -6.47 -1.78 8.17
CA LEU A 170 -5.92 -2.99 7.54
C LEU A 170 -6.69 -4.26 7.94
N GLU A 171 -7.04 -4.42 9.22
CA GLU A 171 -7.80 -5.58 9.71
C GLU A 171 -9.20 -5.61 9.11
N PHE A 172 -9.92 -4.48 9.11
CA PHE A 172 -11.25 -4.42 8.52
C PHE A 172 -11.21 -4.73 7.03
N ALA A 173 -10.22 -4.20 6.31
CA ALA A 173 -10.00 -4.54 4.91
C ALA A 173 -9.79 -6.06 4.74
N ALA A 174 -8.87 -6.65 5.50
CA ALA A 174 -8.56 -8.07 5.42
C ALA A 174 -9.79 -8.95 5.69
N LEU A 175 -10.59 -8.63 6.72
CA LEU A 175 -11.82 -9.35 7.04
C LEU A 175 -12.84 -9.35 5.89
N MET A 176 -13.00 -8.22 5.18
CA MET A 176 -13.85 -8.16 3.98
C MET A 176 -13.32 -9.08 2.87
N GLY A 177 -11.99 -9.09 2.67
CA GLY A 177 -11.34 -9.99 1.71
C GLY A 177 -11.51 -11.47 2.04
N HIS A 178 -11.45 -11.84 3.33
CA HIS A 178 -11.72 -13.22 3.78
C HIS A 178 -13.15 -13.64 3.53
N LEU A 179 -14.12 -12.76 3.78
CA LEU A 179 -15.54 -13.04 3.52
C LEU A 179 -15.80 -13.21 2.02
N ALA A 180 -15.25 -12.33 1.18
CA ALA A 180 -15.33 -12.48 -0.28
C ALA A 180 -14.70 -13.80 -0.76
N GLY A 181 -13.45 -14.06 -0.36
CA GLY A 181 -12.74 -15.30 -0.73
C GLY A 181 -13.49 -16.56 -0.27
N TRP A 182 -14.16 -16.49 0.88
CA TRP A 182 -14.99 -17.57 1.39
C TRP A 182 -16.25 -17.79 0.53
N ILE A 183 -16.97 -16.72 0.15
CA ILE A 183 -18.14 -16.81 -0.73
C ILE A 183 -17.74 -17.34 -2.11
N LEU A 184 -16.65 -16.84 -2.69
CA LEU A 184 -16.10 -17.32 -3.97
C LEU A 184 -15.78 -18.82 -3.94
N SER A 185 -15.21 -19.30 -2.83
CA SER A 185 -14.73 -20.69 -2.72
C SER A 185 -15.80 -21.68 -2.28
N PHE A 186 -16.73 -21.25 -1.44
CA PHE A 186 -17.67 -22.15 -0.74
C PHE A 186 -19.13 -21.79 -0.93
N GLY A 187 -19.45 -20.67 -1.59
CA GLY A 187 -20.81 -20.18 -1.77
C GLY A 187 -21.48 -19.86 -0.43
N ASP A 188 -22.78 -20.19 -0.33
CA ASP A 188 -23.61 -19.89 0.83
C ASP A 188 -23.44 -20.89 1.99
N HIS A 189 -22.21 -21.10 2.45
CA HIS A 189 -21.90 -22.11 3.47
C HIS A 189 -21.03 -21.54 4.59
N PRO A 190 -21.54 -21.34 5.82
CA PRO A 190 -22.92 -21.61 6.25
C PRO A 190 -23.90 -20.63 5.61
N ALA A 191 -25.20 -21.02 5.56
CA ALA A 191 -26.30 -20.24 4.98
C ALA A 191 -26.55 -18.86 5.65
N LEU A 192 -25.72 -18.47 6.61
CA LEU A 192 -25.75 -17.18 7.29
C LEU A 192 -25.35 -16.03 6.34
N LEU A 193 -24.49 -16.28 5.35
CA LEU A 193 -24.03 -15.27 4.40
C LEU A 193 -25.16 -14.86 3.46
N GLY A 194 -25.88 -15.83 2.89
CA GLY A 194 -27.08 -15.60 2.08
C GLY A 194 -28.24 -15.04 2.90
N ALA A 195 -28.38 -15.46 4.17
CA ALA A 195 -29.37 -14.87 5.07
C ALA A 195 -29.06 -13.38 5.37
N TRP A 196 -27.78 -13.03 5.56
CA TRP A 196 -27.35 -11.64 5.72
C TRP A 196 -27.60 -10.84 4.45
N ALA A 197 -27.14 -11.32 3.28
CA ALA A 197 -27.38 -10.66 2.00
C ALA A 197 -28.87 -10.36 1.78
N SER A 198 -29.73 -11.36 2.02
CA SER A 198 -31.20 -11.19 1.94
C SER A 198 -31.74 -10.16 2.93
N LEU A 199 -31.21 -10.12 4.16
CA LEU A 199 -31.60 -9.14 5.18
C LEU A 199 -31.30 -7.70 4.76
N VAL A 200 -30.15 -7.48 4.11
CA VAL A 200 -29.74 -6.16 3.61
C VAL A 200 -30.29 -5.86 2.20
N GLY A 201 -31.07 -6.77 1.62
CA GLY A 201 -31.76 -6.57 0.34
C GLY A 201 -30.94 -6.96 -0.90
N GLU A 202 -29.89 -7.74 -0.74
CA GLU A 202 -28.94 -8.12 -1.79
C GLU A 202 -29.01 -9.60 -2.15
N LYS A 203 -28.50 -9.95 -3.34
CA LYS A 203 -28.16 -11.33 -3.67
C LYS A 203 -26.75 -11.64 -3.16
N LEU A 204 -26.46 -12.91 -2.92
CA LEU A 204 -25.14 -13.35 -2.47
C LEU A 204 -23.99 -12.91 -3.41
N GLY A 205 -24.23 -12.91 -4.73
CA GLY A 205 -23.23 -12.44 -5.70
C GLY A 205 -22.99 -10.92 -5.65
N ASP A 206 -24.03 -10.13 -5.37
CA ASP A 206 -23.90 -8.68 -5.22
C ASP A 206 -23.13 -8.37 -3.92
N PHE A 207 -23.44 -9.10 -2.84
CA PHE A 207 -22.73 -9.03 -1.57
C PHE A 207 -21.24 -9.40 -1.71
N ASP A 208 -20.92 -10.45 -2.47
CA ASP A 208 -19.53 -10.83 -2.79
C ASP A 208 -18.79 -9.70 -3.55
N ALA A 209 -19.40 -9.15 -4.60
CA ALA A 209 -18.82 -8.05 -5.37
C ALA A 209 -18.56 -6.80 -4.50
N ASN A 210 -19.49 -6.49 -3.58
CA ASN A 210 -19.37 -5.38 -2.65
C ASN A 210 -18.23 -5.59 -1.64
N LEU A 211 -18.05 -6.81 -1.13
CA LEU A 211 -16.91 -7.17 -0.29
C LEU A 211 -15.57 -7.06 -1.02
N ILE A 212 -15.49 -7.52 -2.28
CA ILE A 212 -14.26 -7.42 -3.10
C ILE A 212 -13.89 -5.96 -3.36
N THR A 213 -14.87 -5.15 -3.78
CA THR A 213 -14.66 -3.71 -4.05
C THR A 213 -14.22 -2.99 -2.78
N SER A 214 -14.92 -3.22 -1.68
CA SER A 214 -14.62 -2.60 -0.39
C SER A 214 -13.26 -3.03 0.17
N HIS A 215 -12.91 -4.31 0.05
CA HIS A 215 -11.58 -4.83 0.44
C HIS A 215 -10.46 -4.14 -0.33
N SER A 216 -10.55 -4.13 -1.66
CA SER A 216 -9.49 -3.65 -2.54
C SER A 216 -9.21 -2.15 -2.36
N HIS A 217 -10.25 -1.33 -2.20
CA HIS A 217 -10.06 0.10 -1.98
C HIS A 217 -9.59 0.40 -0.54
N GLU A 218 -10.19 -0.22 0.48
CA GLU A 218 -9.83 0.05 1.89
C GLU A 218 -8.41 -0.39 2.22
N ILE A 219 -7.96 -1.55 1.72
CA ILE A 219 -6.60 -2.03 2.04
C ILE A 219 -5.53 -1.10 1.48
N VAL A 220 -5.75 -0.51 0.30
CA VAL A 220 -4.86 0.49 -0.30
C VAL A 220 -4.78 1.73 0.60
N VAL A 221 -5.92 2.26 1.02
CA VAL A 221 -5.98 3.42 1.92
C VAL A 221 -5.24 3.14 3.23
N ALA A 222 -5.47 1.97 3.82
CA ALA A 222 -4.86 1.55 5.07
C ALA A 222 -3.33 1.45 4.96
N VAL A 223 -2.83 0.82 3.89
CA VAL A 223 -1.39 0.71 3.60
C VAL A 223 -0.76 2.10 3.40
N LEU A 224 -1.41 2.98 2.64
CA LEU A 224 -0.94 4.34 2.39
C LEU A 224 -0.87 5.16 3.68
N ALA A 225 -1.89 5.05 4.55
CA ALA A 225 -1.91 5.70 5.86
C ALA A 225 -0.77 5.19 6.77
N LEU A 226 -0.53 3.88 6.79
CA LEU A 226 0.57 3.28 7.55
C LEU A 226 1.94 3.76 7.02
N LEU A 227 2.13 3.80 5.70
CA LEU A 227 3.36 4.33 5.10
C LEU A 227 3.61 5.78 5.50
N VAL A 228 2.59 6.63 5.46
CA VAL A 228 2.71 8.04 5.89
C VAL A 228 3.09 8.15 7.36
N ALA A 229 2.49 7.34 8.23
CA ALA A 229 2.86 7.29 9.65
C ALA A 229 4.33 6.89 9.84
N VAL A 230 4.78 5.86 9.13
CA VAL A 230 6.16 5.38 9.18
C VAL A 230 7.14 6.45 8.67
N VAL A 231 6.84 7.10 7.55
CA VAL A 231 7.64 8.21 7.00
C VAL A 231 7.73 9.36 8.00
N ALA A 232 6.60 9.78 8.56
CA ALA A 232 6.55 10.85 9.55
C ALA A 232 7.42 10.54 10.77
N GLN A 233 7.27 9.33 11.32
CA GLN A 233 8.06 8.90 12.47
C GLN A 233 9.55 8.80 12.13
N ARG A 234 9.90 8.20 10.99
CA ARG A 234 11.30 7.97 10.58
C ARG A 234 12.04 9.27 10.31
N PHE A 235 11.42 10.21 9.60
CA PHE A 235 12.06 11.45 9.17
C PHE A 235 11.85 12.62 10.15
N GLY A 236 11.62 12.31 11.42
CA GLY A 236 11.80 13.25 12.52
C GLY A 236 10.61 14.17 12.77
N TYR A 237 9.37 13.70 12.62
CA TYR A 237 8.16 14.47 12.95
C TYR A 237 8.20 15.14 14.34
N LEU A 238 8.74 14.45 15.35
CA LEU A 238 8.88 15.00 16.72
C LEU A 238 9.81 16.21 16.80
N SER A 239 10.74 16.34 15.85
CA SER A 239 11.74 17.42 15.78
C SER A 239 11.29 18.64 14.95
N LEU A 240 10.06 18.63 14.43
CA LEU A 240 9.56 19.71 13.58
C LEU A 240 9.42 21.04 14.35
N GLN A 241 9.90 22.11 13.72
CA GLN A 241 9.69 23.49 14.19
C GLN A 241 8.28 24.01 13.83
N ALA A 242 7.82 25.07 14.50
CA ALA A 242 6.43 25.52 14.49
C ALA A 242 5.71 25.48 13.13
N GLY A 243 6.19 26.20 12.11
CA GLY A 243 5.51 26.27 10.80
C GLY A 243 5.46 24.92 10.07
N ALA A 244 6.60 24.22 10.03
CA ALA A 244 6.70 22.88 9.46
C ALA A 244 5.85 21.85 10.21
N LYS A 245 5.79 21.96 11.54
CA LYS A 245 4.98 21.13 12.44
C LYS A 245 3.50 21.36 12.23
N ALA A 246 3.06 22.62 12.11
CA ALA A 246 1.66 22.95 11.86
C ALA A 246 1.20 22.36 10.52
N LEU A 247 2.00 22.52 9.46
CA LEU A 247 1.72 21.93 8.16
C LEU A 247 1.63 20.39 8.23
N ALA A 248 2.59 19.76 8.93
CA ALA A 248 2.59 18.31 9.09
C ALA A 248 1.43 17.78 9.95
N GLN A 249 1.02 18.55 10.95
CA GLN A 249 -0.14 18.24 11.80
C GLN A 249 -1.45 18.34 11.01
N VAL A 250 -1.63 19.39 10.20
CA VAL A 250 -2.79 19.52 9.32
C VAL A 250 -2.84 18.32 8.39
N GLY A 251 -1.74 18.03 7.68
CA GLY A 251 -1.65 16.85 6.82
C GLY A 251 -2.00 15.55 7.56
N GLY A 252 -1.41 15.32 8.73
CA GLY A 252 -1.69 14.14 9.55
C GLY A 252 -3.14 14.01 10.01
N TRP A 253 -3.81 15.11 10.36
CA TRP A 253 -5.23 15.11 10.71
C TRP A 253 -6.12 14.77 9.51
N PHE A 254 -5.78 15.29 8.32
CA PHE A 254 -6.46 14.91 7.08
C PHE A 254 -6.33 13.40 6.82
N VAL A 255 -5.13 12.83 6.97
CA VAL A 255 -4.93 11.39 6.77
C VAL A 255 -5.71 10.58 7.79
N MET A 256 -5.63 10.91 9.09
CA MET A 256 -6.37 10.17 10.12
C MET A 256 -7.89 10.23 9.89
N ALA A 257 -8.43 11.41 9.60
CA ALA A 257 -9.87 11.57 9.35
C ALA A 257 -10.29 10.87 8.05
N GLY A 258 -9.48 10.98 7.00
CA GLY A 258 -9.68 10.29 5.72
C GLY A 258 -9.71 8.79 5.91
N THR A 259 -8.70 8.20 6.55
CA THR A 259 -8.64 6.75 6.82
C THR A 259 -9.84 6.28 7.63
N VAL A 260 -10.21 6.96 8.73
CA VAL A 260 -11.39 6.58 9.52
C VAL A 260 -12.66 6.63 8.69
N LEU A 261 -12.83 7.67 7.87
CA LEU A 261 -14.02 7.82 7.03
C LEU A 261 -14.07 6.76 5.93
N MET A 262 -12.93 6.44 5.29
CA MET A 262 -12.84 5.35 4.31
C MET A 262 -13.17 4.00 4.93
N THR A 263 -12.62 3.71 6.12
CA THR A 263 -12.96 2.49 6.86
C THR A 263 -14.45 2.38 7.10
N VAL A 264 -15.12 3.47 7.52
CA VAL A 264 -16.56 3.46 7.73
C VAL A 264 -17.32 3.29 6.40
N ILE A 265 -16.94 4.02 5.36
CA ILE A 265 -17.57 3.92 4.03
C ILE A 265 -17.51 2.48 3.51
N TYR A 266 -16.33 1.86 3.50
CA TYR A 266 -16.18 0.53 2.92
C TYR A 266 -16.57 -0.61 3.85
N VAL A 267 -16.52 -0.45 5.18
CA VAL A 267 -17.16 -1.45 6.05
C VAL A 267 -18.66 -1.44 5.85
N VAL A 268 -19.29 -0.27 5.71
CA VAL A 268 -20.74 -0.19 5.44
C VAL A 268 -21.06 -0.67 4.04
N GLY A 269 -20.34 -0.21 3.01
CA GLY A 269 -20.53 -0.65 1.62
C GLY A 269 -20.17 -2.11 1.39
N GLY A 270 -19.26 -2.68 2.19
CA GLY A 270 -18.93 -4.10 2.11
C GLY A 270 -19.97 -5.00 2.74
N ILE A 271 -20.74 -4.51 3.74
CA ILE A 271 -21.77 -5.32 4.44
C ILE A 271 -23.21 -4.97 4.06
N THR A 272 -23.41 -4.04 3.13
CA THR A 272 -24.73 -3.56 2.67
C THR A 272 -24.68 -3.11 1.21
N ALA A 273 -25.84 -2.78 0.63
CA ALA A 273 -25.95 -2.19 -0.72
C ALA A 273 -25.63 -0.69 -0.79
N ALA A 274 -24.95 -0.15 0.23
CA ALA A 274 -24.68 1.28 0.30
C ALA A 274 -23.46 1.62 -0.57
N GLU A 275 -23.69 2.44 -1.60
CA GLU A 275 -22.63 2.99 -2.43
C GLU A 275 -22.26 4.43 -2.00
N PRO A 276 -21.00 4.84 -2.14
CA PRO A 276 -20.61 6.24 -2.01
C PRO A 276 -21.40 7.12 -2.99
N PRO A 277 -21.95 8.27 -2.54
CA PRO A 277 -22.71 9.13 -3.43
C PRO A 277 -21.81 9.79 -4.47
N ALA A 278 -22.28 9.90 -5.71
CA ALA A 278 -21.64 10.74 -6.71
C ALA A 278 -21.80 12.22 -6.35
N LEU A 279 -20.68 12.95 -6.31
CA LEU A 279 -20.59 14.37 -5.99
C LEU A 279 -20.32 15.19 -7.25
N PHE A 280 -20.70 16.47 -7.18
CA PHE A 280 -20.44 17.44 -8.26
C PHE A 280 -20.94 16.98 -9.65
N THR A 281 -22.05 16.24 -9.71
CA THR A 281 -22.50 15.62 -10.95
C THR A 281 -22.98 16.63 -11.99
N PHE A 282 -22.66 16.40 -13.26
CA PHE A 282 -23.09 17.20 -14.41
C PHE A 282 -23.15 16.36 -15.71
N GLY A 283 -23.58 17.00 -16.81
CA GLY A 283 -23.69 16.34 -18.11
C GLY A 283 -24.94 15.46 -18.26
N PRO A 284 -25.12 14.81 -19.43
CA PRO A 284 -26.27 13.96 -19.70
C PRO A 284 -26.36 12.80 -18.70
N GLY A 285 -27.50 12.64 -18.03
CA GLY A 285 -27.70 11.57 -17.04
C GLY A 285 -26.92 11.74 -15.73
N GLY A 286 -26.19 12.86 -15.54
CA GLY A 286 -25.39 13.09 -14.34
C GLY A 286 -24.16 12.17 -14.24
N VAL A 287 -23.72 11.58 -15.35
CA VAL A 287 -22.65 10.57 -15.38
C VAL A 287 -21.26 11.15 -15.13
N ASN A 288 -21.03 12.43 -15.44
CA ASN A 288 -19.78 13.10 -15.06
C ASN A 288 -19.92 13.54 -13.61
N GLY A 289 -18.99 13.15 -12.75
CA GLY A 289 -19.02 13.47 -11.34
C GLY A 289 -17.75 13.00 -10.67
N LEU A 290 -17.71 13.05 -9.35
CA LEU A 290 -16.65 12.47 -8.55
C LEU A 290 -17.25 11.53 -7.52
N ALA A 291 -16.77 10.30 -7.40
CA ALA A 291 -17.26 9.43 -6.34
C ALA A 291 -16.91 10.01 -4.95
N GLY A 292 -17.84 9.89 -4.00
CA GLY A 292 -17.69 10.54 -2.69
C GLY A 292 -16.50 10.01 -1.88
N ASP A 293 -16.21 8.73 -2.01
CA ASP A 293 -15.05 8.03 -1.48
C ASP A 293 -13.74 8.46 -2.14
N ASP A 294 -13.75 8.73 -3.45
CA ASP A 294 -12.58 9.27 -4.16
C ASP A 294 -12.20 10.66 -3.66
N LEU A 295 -13.18 11.50 -3.30
CA LEU A 295 -12.91 12.78 -2.62
C LEU A 295 -12.24 12.56 -1.26
N VAL A 296 -12.74 11.62 -0.46
CA VAL A 296 -12.21 11.34 0.88
C VAL A 296 -10.79 10.77 0.79
N THR A 297 -10.54 9.85 -0.13
CA THR A 297 -9.21 9.28 -0.36
C THR A 297 -8.24 10.33 -0.91
N GLY A 298 -8.61 11.03 -1.99
CA GLY A 298 -7.75 12.00 -2.65
C GLY A 298 -7.43 13.21 -1.78
N VAL A 299 -8.43 13.79 -1.11
CA VAL A 299 -8.22 14.97 -0.25
C VAL A 299 -7.73 14.58 1.14
N GLY A 300 -8.42 13.63 1.79
CA GLY A 300 -8.10 13.21 3.16
C GLY A 300 -6.74 12.52 3.23
N VAL A 301 -6.55 11.46 2.45
CA VAL A 301 -5.36 10.61 2.58
C VAL A 301 -4.21 11.11 1.71
N MET A 302 -4.44 11.37 0.43
CA MET A 302 -3.34 11.67 -0.50
C MET A 302 -2.82 13.10 -0.35
N ILE A 303 -3.68 14.12 -0.46
CA ILE A 303 -3.28 15.52 -0.23
C ILE A 303 -2.83 15.71 1.23
N GLY A 304 -3.53 15.10 2.20
CA GLY A 304 -3.10 15.08 3.61
C GLY A 304 -1.68 14.55 3.79
N GLY A 305 -1.36 13.41 3.18
CA GLY A 305 -0.01 12.83 3.18
C GLY A 305 1.03 13.74 2.53
N LEU A 306 0.68 14.44 1.44
CA LEU A 306 1.57 15.37 0.76
C LEU A 306 1.89 16.59 1.63
N LEU A 307 0.89 17.16 2.32
CA LEU A 307 1.08 18.25 3.29
C LEU A 307 2.00 17.80 4.44
N LEU A 308 1.83 16.56 4.91
CA LEU A 308 2.70 15.98 5.92
C LEU A 308 4.15 15.94 5.46
N MET A 309 4.41 15.33 4.30
CA MET A 309 5.75 15.21 3.74
C MET A 309 6.38 16.56 3.43
N LEU A 310 5.59 17.54 2.97
CA LEU A 310 6.05 18.90 2.75
C LEU A 310 6.49 19.56 4.07
N GLY A 311 5.76 19.34 5.17
CA GLY A 311 6.18 19.76 6.51
C GLY A 311 7.53 19.16 6.91
N LEU A 312 7.76 17.86 6.62
CA LEU A 312 9.06 17.21 6.87
C LEU A 312 10.19 17.83 6.04
N ILE A 313 9.96 18.10 4.76
CA ILE A 313 10.97 18.68 3.84
C ILE A 313 11.32 20.12 4.22
N LEU A 314 10.31 20.92 4.60
CA LEU A 314 10.48 22.34 4.95
C LEU A 314 11.06 22.54 6.36
N ASN A 315 11.33 21.47 7.11
CA ASN A 315 11.87 21.59 8.44
C ASN A 315 13.29 22.20 8.42
N LYS A 316 13.41 23.42 8.94
CA LYS A 316 14.69 24.15 9.08
C LYS A 316 15.37 23.89 10.41
N SER A 317 15.24 22.69 10.97
CA SER A 317 15.89 22.38 12.26
C SER A 317 17.41 22.54 12.15
N ASP A 318 17.93 23.62 12.74
CA ASP A 318 19.37 23.90 12.88
C ASP A 318 20.10 22.94 13.83
N LYS A 319 19.33 22.20 14.65
CA LYS A 319 19.89 21.12 15.47
C LYS A 319 20.01 19.90 14.58
N GLY A 320 21.22 19.35 14.45
CA GLY A 320 21.57 18.10 13.74
C GLY A 320 20.90 16.83 14.28
N ASN A 321 19.65 16.94 14.73
CA ASN A 321 18.84 15.91 15.38
C ASN A 321 17.61 15.49 14.55
N SER A 322 17.27 16.18 13.45
CA SER A 322 16.05 15.84 12.68
C SER A 322 16.24 14.72 11.66
N LEU A 323 17.48 14.52 11.19
CA LEU A 323 17.84 13.49 10.22
C LEU A 323 19.20 12.90 10.63
N GLU A 324 19.28 11.58 10.76
CA GLU A 324 20.47 10.86 11.24
C GLU A 324 21.70 11.09 10.33
N SER A 325 21.47 11.46 9.06
CA SER A 325 22.52 11.79 8.10
C SER A 325 22.07 12.86 7.11
N PRO A 326 22.99 13.67 6.54
CA PRO A 326 22.68 14.57 5.43
C PRO A 326 22.12 13.83 4.21
N SER A 327 22.46 12.55 4.03
CA SER A 327 21.97 11.72 2.95
C SER A 327 20.53 11.26 3.13
N SER A 328 20.00 11.25 4.35
CA SER A 328 18.60 10.93 4.65
C SER A 328 17.62 11.92 3.99
N ARG A 329 18.10 13.11 3.59
CA ARG A 329 17.29 14.05 2.80
C ARG A 329 16.97 13.52 1.41
N TYR A 330 17.89 12.76 0.77
CA TYR A 330 17.64 12.22 -0.56
C TYR A 330 16.52 11.18 -0.53
N THR A 331 16.50 10.31 0.49
CA THR A 331 15.44 9.31 0.66
C THR A 331 14.11 9.96 1.00
N LEU A 332 14.06 10.96 1.90
CA LEU A 332 12.84 11.72 2.17
C LEU A 332 12.27 12.39 0.90
N VAL A 333 13.13 13.06 0.12
CA VAL A 333 12.71 13.71 -1.13
C VAL A 333 12.21 12.68 -2.14
N ALA A 334 12.87 11.53 -2.26
CA ALA A 334 12.42 10.46 -3.16
C ALA A 334 11.08 9.85 -2.73
N VAL A 335 10.84 9.66 -1.43
CA VAL A 335 9.55 9.21 -0.90
C VAL A 335 8.45 10.24 -1.19
N ALA A 336 8.71 11.52 -0.91
CA ALA A 336 7.76 12.59 -1.20
C ALA A 336 7.50 12.76 -2.70
N TRP A 337 8.52 12.50 -3.53
CA TRP A 337 8.38 12.46 -4.98
C TRP A 337 7.47 11.32 -5.43
N SER A 338 7.68 10.10 -4.93
CA SER A 338 6.78 8.98 -5.20
C SER A 338 5.35 9.28 -4.75
N TRP A 339 5.17 9.90 -3.59
CA TRP A 339 3.85 10.33 -3.11
C TRP A 339 3.20 11.39 -4.00
N LEU A 340 3.98 12.37 -4.48
CA LEU A 340 3.50 13.38 -5.41
C LEU A 340 3.04 12.75 -6.74
N LEU A 341 3.79 11.78 -7.27
CA LEU A 341 3.39 11.07 -8.49
C LEU A 341 2.15 10.19 -8.26
N LEU A 342 1.99 9.62 -7.06
CA LEU A 342 0.77 8.92 -6.66
C LEU A 342 -0.43 9.88 -6.68
N VAL A 343 -0.32 11.04 -6.03
CA VAL A 343 -1.36 12.10 -6.05
C VAL A 343 -1.64 12.54 -7.49
N ALA A 344 -0.62 12.75 -8.31
CA ALA A 344 -0.81 13.21 -9.68
C ALA A 344 -1.49 12.16 -10.56
N THR A 345 -1.21 10.87 -10.35
CA THR A 345 -1.85 9.79 -11.11
C THR A 345 -3.30 9.59 -10.65
N VAL A 346 -3.51 9.45 -9.34
CA VAL A 346 -4.83 9.09 -8.80
C VAL A 346 -5.76 10.30 -8.77
N VAL A 347 -5.33 11.40 -8.15
CA VAL A 347 -6.19 12.58 -7.95
C VAL A 347 -6.29 13.38 -9.25
N LEU A 348 -5.16 13.78 -9.86
CA LEU A 348 -5.24 14.70 -11.00
C LEU A 348 -5.74 14.00 -12.27
N ALA A 349 -5.16 12.86 -12.64
CA ALA A 349 -5.59 12.14 -13.83
C ALA A 349 -6.90 11.36 -13.61
N GLY A 350 -7.09 10.73 -12.44
CA GLY A 350 -8.34 10.01 -12.12
C GLY A 350 -9.55 10.95 -12.05
N TYR A 351 -9.47 12.05 -11.31
CA TYR A 351 -10.60 12.99 -11.26
C TYR A 351 -10.90 13.61 -12.62
N TYR A 352 -9.86 13.83 -13.45
CA TYR A 352 -10.08 14.29 -14.82
C TYR A 352 -10.88 13.25 -15.62
N ILE A 353 -10.58 11.96 -15.47
CA ILE A 353 -11.32 10.87 -16.14
C ILE A 353 -12.76 10.82 -15.64
N GLU A 354 -12.99 10.82 -14.32
CA GLU A 354 -14.34 10.79 -13.72
C GLU A 354 -15.19 12.03 -14.10
N PHE A 355 -14.59 13.21 -14.18
CA PHE A 355 -15.30 14.41 -14.64
C PHE A 355 -15.58 14.41 -16.16
N ASN A 356 -15.03 13.45 -16.90
CA ASN A 356 -15.22 13.30 -18.34
C ASN A 356 -15.72 11.89 -18.72
N GLU A 357 -16.50 11.25 -17.85
CA GLU A 357 -17.00 9.89 -18.05
C GLU A 357 -17.81 9.68 -19.33
N VAL A 358 -18.48 10.72 -19.85
CA VAL A 358 -19.11 10.64 -21.18
C VAL A 358 -18.11 10.23 -22.28
N TYR A 359 -16.85 10.63 -22.16
CA TYR A 359 -15.78 10.25 -23.08
C TYR A 359 -15.15 8.91 -22.72
N PHE A 360 -14.81 8.70 -21.44
CA PHE A 360 -14.05 7.52 -20.98
C PHE A 360 -14.90 6.27 -20.86
N GLY A 361 -16.18 6.41 -20.53
CA GLY A 361 -17.21 5.41 -20.73
C GLY A 361 -17.62 4.61 -19.50
N VAL A 362 -17.07 4.87 -18.31
CA VAL A 362 -17.30 4.07 -17.09
C VAL A 362 -17.15 2.56 -17.39
N GLY A 363 -16.06 2.19 -18.07
CA GLY A 363 -15.83 0.82 -18.51
C GLY A 363 -16.57 0.38 -19.79
N ASP A 364 -17.44 1.19 -20.40
CA ASP A 364 -18.07 0.86 -21.69
C ASP A 364 -17.00 0.66 -22.79
N PRO A 365 -16.82 -0.56 -23.32
CA PRO A 365 -15.82 -0.84 -24.35
C PRO A 365 -16.09 -0.12 -25.68
N HIS A 366 -17.28 0.47 -25.85
CA HIS A 366 -17.67 1.22 -27.04
C HIS A 366 -17.49 2.73 -26.91
N ALA A 367 -17.12 3.23 -25.72
CA ALA A 367 -16.87 4.65 -25.53
C ALA A 367 -15.64 5.12 -26.32
N PRO A 368 -15.62 6.39 -26.78
CA PRO A 368 -14.48 6.93 -27.54
C PRO A 368 -13.15 6.84 -26.78
N GLY A 369 -13.20 6.95 -25.46
CA GLY A 369 -12.06 6.90 -24.54
C GLY A 369 -11.81 5.53 -23.90
N ALA A 370 -12.54 4.47 -24.27
CA ALA A 370 -12.48 3.16 -23.59
C ALA A 370 -11.05 2.58 -23.50
N ALA A 371 -10.24 2.78 -24.54
CA ALA A 371 -8.85 2.32 -24.53
C ALA A 371 -7.96 3.15 -23.58
N ALA A 372 -8.24 4.45 -23.43
CA ALA A 372 -7.54 5.31 -22.49
C ALA A 372 -7.94 4.98 -21.05
N ASP A 373 -9.23 4.72 -20.81
CA ASP A 373 -9.77 4.29 -19.52
C ASP A 373 -9.11 2.97 -19.08
N ALA A 374 -9.09 1.96 -19.95
CA ALA A 374 -8.43 0.68 -19.67
C ALA A 374 -6.94 0.84 -19.32
N VAL A 375 -6.19 1.66 -20.08
CA VAL A 375 -4.78 1.94 -19.76
C VAL A 375 -4.64 2.65 -18.41
N PHE A 376 -5.56 3.57 -18.10
CA PHE A 376 -5.57 4.27 -16.83
C PHE A 376 -5.86 3.33 -15.67
N THR A 377 -6.85 2.44 -15.76
CA THR A 377 -7.15 1.44 -14.72
C THR A 377 -5.90 0.67 -14.30
N PHE A 378 -5.08 0.23 -15.26
CA PHE A 378 -3.83 -0.48 -14.94
C PHE A 378 -2.76 0.43 -14.36
N ALA A 379 -2.60 1.65 -14.89
CA ALA A 379 -1.63 2.58 -14.33
C ALA A 379 -2.03 3.05 -12.92
N HIS A 380 -3.31 3.24 -12.68
CA HIS A 380 -3.89 3.57 -11.39
C HIS A 380 -3.57 2.49 -10.36
N GLN A 381 -3.85 1.24 -10.71
CA GLN A 381 -3.59 0.10 -9.85
C GLN A 381 -2.07 -0.20 -9.70
N ASP A 382 -1.40 -0.55 -10.78
CA ASP A 382 -0.07 -1.16 -10.71
C ASP A 382 1.06 -0.13 -10.53
N PHE A 383 0.94 1.02 -11.17
CA PHE A 383 1.92 2.09 -11.00
C PHE A 383 1.66 2.85 -9.71
N ALA A 384 0.47 3.44 -9.55
CA ALA A 384 0.22 4.35 -8.44
C ALA A 384 0.02 3.64 -7.10
N PHE A 385 -0.79 2.58 -7.02
CA PHE A 385 -1.07 1.90 -5.76
C PHE A 385 -0.09 0.79 -5.39
N TYR A 386 0.62 0.19 -6.34
CA TYR A 386 1.54 -0.90 -6.02
C TYR A 386 3.00 -0.49 -6.12
N MET A 387 3.45 -0.05 -7.29
CA MET A 387 4.87 0.20 -7.52
C MET A 387 5.39 1.41 -6.74
N LEU A 388 4.63 2.51 -6.65
CA LEU A 388 5.06 3.68 -5.87
C LEU A 388 5.14 3.36 -4.35
N PRO A 389 4.15 2.71 -3.71
CA PRO A 389 4.27 2.22 -2.33
C PRO A 389 5.42 1.23 -2.10
N ALA A 390 5.64 0.29 -3.02
CA ALA A 390 6.80 -0.61 -2.95
C ALA A 390 8.13 0.16 -2.99
N LEU A 391 8.22 1.16 -3.87
CA LEU A 391 9.40 2.02 -3.97
C LEU A 391 9.62 2.83 -2.68
N MET A 392 8.54 3.32 -2.06
CA MET A 392 8.61 4.00 -0.77
C MET A 392 9.11 3.07 0.35
N ALA A 393 8.64 1.82 0.39
CA ALA A 393 9.14 0.82 1.34
C ALA A 393 10.66 0.54 1.13
N ILE A 394 11.10 0.39 -0.11
CA ILE A 394 12.53 0.23 -0.45
C ILE A 394 13.35 1.44 0.01
N LEU A 395 12.86 2.66 -0.21
CA LEU A 395 13.53 3.90 0.22
C LEU A 395 13.62 4.01 1.74
N LEU A 396 12.56 3.60 2.46
CA LEU A 396 12.56 3.54 3.92
C LEU A 396 13.59 2.54 4.44
N ILE A 397 13.63 1.32 3.88
CA ILE A 397 14.61 0.31 4.28
C ILE A 397 16.03 0.77 3.92
N THR A 398 16.21 1.37 2.75
CA THR A 398 17.49 1.98 2.34
C THR A 398 17.96 2.98 3.38
N ASN A 399 17.06 3.80 3.90
CA ASN A 399 17.39 4.77 4.93
C ASN A 399 17.65 4.13 6.31
N LEU A 400 17.08 2.95 6.59
CA LEU A 400 17.33 2.23 7.83
C LEU A 400 18.70 1.51 7.83
N VAL A 401 19.14 0.97 6.69
CA VAL A 401 20.28 0.03 6.68
C VAL A 401 21.35 0.29 5.62
N LEU A 402 21.10 1.17 4.63
CA LEU A 402 22.00 1.40 3.48
C LEU A 402 22.40 2.88 3.33
N HIS A 403 22.85 3.52 4.40
CA HIS A 403 23.20 4.96 4.42
C HIS A 403 24.15 5.40 3.28
N ASN A 404 25.09 4.54 2.87
CA ASN A 404 26.05 4.83 1.79
C ASN A 404 25.46 4.71 0.37
N LYS A 405 24.24 4.17 0.21
CA LYS A 405 23.54 4.00 -1.07
C LYS A 405 22.28 4.85 -1.20
N GLU A 406 21.86 5.53 -0.13
CA GLU A 406 20.70 6.42 -0.09
C GLU A 406 20.59 7.33 -1.31
N LYS A 407 21.66 8.07 -1.64
CA LYS A 407 21.67 8.99 -2.79
C LYS A 407 21.44 8.26 -4.11
N THR A 408 22.14 7.15 -4.36
CA THR A 408 22.03 6.40 -5.62
C THR A 408 20.63 5.82 -5.80
N ILE A 409 20.11 5.19 -4.74
CA ILE A 409 18.79 4.57 -4.77
C ILE A 409 17.68 5.62 -4.90
N ALA A 410 17.80 6.74 -4.18
CA ALA A 410 16.86 7.87 -4.29
C ALA A 410 16.80 8.44 -5.72
N TRP A 411 17.94 8.68 -6.36
CA TRP A 411 17.95 9.20 -7.74
C TRP A 411 17.42 8.20 -8.75
N GLY A 412 17.72 6.91 -8.58
CA GLY A 412 17.15 5.84 -9.42
C GLY A 412 15.62 5.79 -9.28
N ALA A 413 15.12 5.86 -8.04
CA ALA A 413 13.70 5.91 -7.72
C ALA A 413 13.00 7.12 -8.36
N ILE A 414 13.55 8.33 -8.18
CA ILE A 414 12.99 9.57 -8.76
C ILE A 414 12.96 9.50 -10.28
N SER A 415 14.08 9.11 -10.89
CA SER A 415 14.21 9.10 -12.35
C SER A 415 13.28 8.05 -12.98
N GLY A 416 13.29 6.83 -12.45
CA GLY A 416 12.46 5.75 -12.98
C GLY A 416 10.97 6.00 -12.79
N SER A 417 10.55 6.50 -11.62
CA SER A 417 9.14 6.84 -11.38
C SER A 417 8.67 8.02 -12.24
N LEU A 418 9.49 9.06 -12.44
CA LEU A 418 9.15 10.18 -13.32
C LEU A 418 9.01 9.74 -14.78
N ILE A 419 9.96 8.96 -15.29
CA ILE A 419 9.90 8.44 -16.67
C ILE A 419 8.63 7.60 -16.83
N THR A 420 8.33 6.74 -15.85
CA THR A 420 7.12 5.91 -15.89
C THR A 420 5.85 6.75 -15.87
N PHE A 421 5.77 7.75 -15.00
CA PHE A 421 4.64 8.68 -14.94
C PHE A 421 4.41 9.42 -16.27
N ILE A 422 5.47 9.95 -16.88
CA ILE A 422 5.39 10.58 -18.22
C ILE A 422 4.88 9.57 -19.26
N GLY A 423 5.40 8.34 -19.23
CA GLY A 423 4.96 7.26 -20.11
C GLY A 423 3.48 6.94 -19.93
N VAL A 424 3.01 6.82 -18.69
CA VAL A 424 1.60 6.61 -18.34
C VAL A 424 0.73 7.74 -18.88
N LEU A 425 1.06 9.01 -18.62
CA LEU A 425 0.27 10.13 -19.12
C LEU A 425 0.23 10.18 -20.65
N ALA A 426 1.35 9.92 -21.31
CA ALA A 426 1.39 9.83 -22.77
C ALA A 426 0.56 8.65 -23.30
N TYR A 427 0.56 7.52 -22.57
CA TYR A 427 -0.20 6.34 -22.95
C TYR A 427 -1.71 6.61 -22.83
N VAL A 428 -2.16 7.17 -21.70
CA VAL A 428 -3.59 7.45 -21.47
C VAL A 428 -4.10 8.57 -22.37
N PHE A 429 -3.41 9.72 -22.40
CA PHE A 429 -3.97 10.95 -22.97
C PHE A 429 -3.51 11.29 -24.39
N ALA A 430 -2.43 10.69 -24.89
CA ALA A 430 -1.88 11.03 -26.21
C ALA A 430 -1.99 9.88 -27.24
N ASP A 431 -1.68 8.64 -26.84
CA ASP A 431 -1.68 7.49 -27.76
C ASP A 431 -2.15 6.21 -27.06
N PRO A 432 -3.46 6.07 -26.77
CA PRO A 432 -4.04 4.92 -26.06
C PRO A 432 -4.16 3.67 -26.94
N LYS A 433 -3.21 3.44 -27.85
CA LYS A 433 -3.18 2.25 -28.70
C LYS A 433 -2.71 1.04 -27.89
N PRO A 434 -3.41 -0.11 -27.97
CA PRO A 434 -3.00 -1.31 -27.27
C PRO A 434 -1.64 -1.78 -27.79
N LEU A 435 -0.64 -1.68 -26.91
CA LEU A 435 0.73 -2.18 -27.01
C LEU A 435 1.67 -1.46 -27.98
N TYR A 436 2.93 -1.33 -27.52
CA TYR A 436 4.03 -0.71 -28.25
C TYR A 436 3.78 0.75 -28.65
N SER A 437 2.81 1.43 -28.02
CA SER A 437 2.66 2.88 -28.10
C SER A 437 3.91 3.58 -27.56
N VAL A 438 4.07 4.86 -27.91
CA VAL A 438 5.17 5.67 -27.37
C VAL A 438 5.09 5.71 -25.83
N GLY A 439 3.87 5.84 -25.28
CA GLY A 439 3.63 5.80 -23.85
C GLY A 439 4.06 4.48 -23.21
N TYR A 440 3.70 3.34 -23.80
CA TYR A 440 4.13 2.01 -23.33
C TYR A 440 5.66 1.89 -23.26
N VAL A 441 6.38 2.31 -24.31
CA VAL A 441 7.85 2.21 -24.37
C VAL A 441 8.50 3.09 -23.31
N ILE A 442 8.01 4.32 -23.14
CA ILE A 442 8.52 5.24 -22.11
C ILE A 442 8.27 4.65 -20.71
N SER A 443 7.07 4.12 -20.45
CA SER A 443 6.76 3.45 -19.18
C SER A 443 7.69 2.27 -18.91
N ALA A 444 7.93 1.42 -19.91
CA ALA A 444 8.84 0.28 -19.78
C ALA A 444 10.28 0.70 -19.46
N ILE A 445 10.77 1.81 -20.04
CA ILE A 445 12.09 2.36 -19.71
C ILE A 445 12.14 2.80 -18.25
N GLY A 446 11.10 3.51 -17.77
CA GLY A 446 11.02 3.94 -16.38
C GLY A 446 10.99 2.79 -15.39
N VAL A 447 10.20 1.75 -15.69
CA VAL A 447 10.14 0.49 -14.92
C VAL A 447 11.52 -0.19 -14.90
N ALA A 448 12.23 -0.25 -16.03
CA ALA A 448 13.57 -0.82 -16.09
C ALA A 448 14.56 -0.08 -15.19
N VAL A 449 14.47 1.26 -15.11
CA VAL A 449 15.30 2.07 -14.19
C VAL A 449 14.97 1.75 -12.73
N MET A 450 13.69 1.61 -12.37
CA MET A 450 13.29 1.21 -11.01
C MET A 450 13.74 -0.22 -10.68
N PHE A 451 13.70 -1.13 -11.65
CA PHE A 451 14.21 -2.49 -11.48
C PHE A 451 15.71 -2.53 -11.24
N VAL A 452 16.50 -1.77 -12.01
CA VAL A 452 17.95 -1.61 -11.74
C VAL A 452 18.19 -1.01 -10.36
N THR A 453 17.35 -0.07 -9.92
CA THR A 453 17.40 0.52 -8.58
C THR A 453 17.17 -0.54 -7.49
N LEU A 454 16.20 -1.43 -7.68
CA LEU A 454 15.96 -2.58 -6.78
C LEU A 454 17.16 -3.52 -6.74
N LEU A 455 17.81 -3.81 -7.87
CA LEU A 455 19.04 -4.64 -7.88
C LEU A 455 20.19 -3.99 -7.11
N VAL A 456 20.37 -2.68 -7.23
CA VAL A 456 21.37 -1.92 -6.45
C VAL A 456 21.05 -1.99 -4.95
N PHE A 457 19.78 -1.89 -4.57
CA PHE A 457 19.31 -2.06 -3.20
C PHE A 457 19.63 -3.46 -2.66
N LEU A 458 19.25 -4.53 -3.38
CA LEU A 458 19.48 -5.92 -2.97
C LEU A 458 20.97 -6.24 -2.85
N GLN A 459 21.79 -5.72 -3.77
CA GLN A 459 23.26 -5.86 -3.69
C GLN A 459 23.83 -5.12 -2.47
N GLY A 460 23.31 -3.94 -2.16
CA GLY A 460 23.69 -3.18 -0.96
C GLY A 460 23.39 -3.96 0.32
N LEU A 461 22.18 -4.52 0.40
CA LEU A 461 21.72 -5.27 1.57
C LEU A 461 22.48 -6.59 1.77
N TRP A 462 22.80 -7.30 0.68
CA TRP A 462 23.71 -8.46 0.73
C TRP A 462 25.06 -8.12 1.38
N LYS A 463 25.64 -6.96 1.05
CA LYS A 463 26.92 -6.53 1.64
C LYS A 463 26.82 -6.17 3.13
N VAL A 464 25.64 -5.78 3.60
CA VAL A 464 25.40 -5.58 5.05
C VAL A 464 25.37 -6.94 5.74
N ILE A 465 24.59 -7.88 5.22
CA ILE A 465 24.45 -9.24 5.75
C ILE A 465 25.80 -9.97 5.79
N ALA A 466 26.59 -9.88 4.72
CA ALA A 466 27.90 -10.52 4.64
C ALA A 466 28.92 -9.98 5.67
N LYS A 467 28.64 -8.84 6.32
CA LYS A 467 29.45 -8.32 7.44
C LYS A 467 28.90 -8.74 8.80
N GLU A 468 27.65 -9.18 8.88
CA GLU A 468 27.02 -9.68 10.12
C GLU A 468 27.34 -11.14 10.39
N ALA A 469 27.61 -11.92 9.32
CA ALA A 469 28.10 -13.30 9.38
C ALA A 469 29.61 -13.34 9.61
#